data_AF-A0A1M4EKM7-F1
#
_entry.id   AF-A0A1M4EKM7-F1
#
_cell.length_a   1.000
_cell.length_b   1.000
_cell.length_c   1.000
_cell.angle_alpha   90.00
_cell.angle_beta   90.00
_cell.angle_gamma   90.00
#
_symmetry.space_group_name_H-M   'P 1'
#
loop_
_entity.id
_entity.type
_entity.pdbx_description
1 polymer ?
#
loop_
_entity_poly.entity_id
_entity_poly.type
_entity_poly.pdbx_seq_one_letter_code
_entity_poly.pdbx_strand_id
1 'polypeptide(L)'
;MQENGVPVEDPRESGRLSAADTGVSQETLEKAQEACRQYVQPAAGDRPNANDPSVMDKYLAYAVCMRENGVDMPDPKADANGEIVMDSRTATDSPQYVKANKACESKLPGGGPGGAR
;
A
#
# COMPACT_ATOMS: atom_id res chain seq x y z
N MET A 1 13.14 22.22 -38.61
CA MET A 1 11.81 22.01 -39.18
C MET A 1 10.85 21.98 -38.00
N GLN A 2 10.15 23.06 -37.59
CA GLN A 2 9.10 23.73 -38.37
C GLN A 2 8.30 22.73 -39.22
N GLU A 3 6.98 22.78 -39.10
CA GLU A 3 6.00 22.26 -40.07
C GLU A 3 5.23 20.95 -39.81
N ASN A 4 5.12 20.40 -38.59
CA ASN A 4 4.06 19.41 -38.31
C ASN A 4 3.56 19.52 -36.86
N GLY A 5 2.60 20.41 -36.63
CA GLY A 5 1.91 20.53 -35.35
C GLY A 5 0.94 19.38 -35.14
N VAL A 6 1.29 18.44 -34.27
CA VAL A 6 0.31 17.55 -33.65
C VAL A 6 -0.10 18.21 -32.34
N PRO A 7 -1.39 18.56 -32.15
CA PRO A 7 -1.86 18.97 -30.84
C PRO A 7 -1.75 17.76 -29.91
N VAL A 8 -0.80 17.83 -28.98
CA VAL A 8 -0.83 16.99 -27.77
C VAL A 8 -1.94 17.53 -26.88
N GLU A 9 -3.15 17.02 -27.08
CA GLU A 9 -4.19 17.17 -26.08
C GLU A 9 -3.73 16.45 -24.82
N ASP A 10 -3.62 17.22 -23.73
CA ASP A 10 -3.16 16.75 -22.44
C ASP A 10 -4.25 15.86 -21.80
N PRO A 11 -4.04 14.53 -21.65
CA PRO A 11 -5.04 13.63 -21.08
C PRO A 11 -5.03 13.70 -19.53
N ARG A 12 -4.96 14.91 -18.99
CA ARG A 12 -4.86 15.18 -17.54
C ARG A 12 -6.22 15.45 -16.90
N GLU A 13 -7.19 14.54 -17.07
CA GLU A 13 -8.43 14.56 -16.28
C GLU A 13 -8.56 13.37 -15.31
N SER A 14 -7.65 12.39 -15.33
CA SER A 14 -7.70 11.31 -14.32
C SER A 14 -6.37 10.62 -13.97
N GLY A 15 -5.21 11.27 -14.13
CA GLY A 15 -3.95 10.82 -13.53
C GLY A 15 -3.49 9.38 -13.82
N ARG A 16 -4.12 8.68 -14.78
CA ARG A 16 -3.83 7.31 -15.18
C ARG A 16 -3.71 7.30 -16.70
N LEU A 17 -2.48 7.17 -17.17
CA LEU A 17 -2.19 6.94 -18.59
C LEU A 17 -2.73 5.57 -18.96
N SER A 18 -3.63 5.50 -19.93
CA SER A 18 -4.02 4.23 -20.52
C SER A 18 -3.02 3.82 -21.61
N ALA A 19 -2.95 2.52 -21.92
CA ALA A 19 -2.13 2.04 -23.02
C ALA A 19 -2.54 2.67 -24.37
N ALA A 20 -3.81 3.04 -24.53
CA ALA A 20 -4.33 3.72 -25.72
C ALA A 20 -3.76 5.15 -25.87
N ASP A 21 -3.50 5.84 -24.76
CA ASP A 21 -3.02 7.24 -24.77
C ASP A 21 -1.52 7.35 -25.09
N THR A 22 -0.78 6.26 -24.91
CA THR A 22 0.67 6.23 -25.08
C THR A 22 1.11 5.78 -26.48
N GLY A 23 0.16 5.35 -27.33
CA GLY A 23 0.46 4.77 -28.64
C GLY A 23 1.26 3.46 -28.58
N VAL A 24 1.40 2.88 -27.38
CA VAL A 24 2.11 1.63 -27.14
C VAL A 24 1.15 0.47 -27.36
N SER A 25 1.52 -0.49 -28.21
CA SER A 25 0.68 -1.69 -28.41
C SER A 25 0.63 -2.54 -27.15
N GLN A 26 -0.50 -3.21 -26.91
CA GLN A 26 -0.64 -4.14 -25.80
C GLN A 26 0.48 -5.19 -25.78
N GLU A 27 0.88 -5.68 -26.95
CA GLU A 27 2.01 -6.61 -27.11
C GLU A 27 3.34 -6.00 -26.63
N THR A 28 3.58 -4.72 -26.91
CA THR A 28 4.78 -4.01 -26.44
C THR A 28 4.75 -3.82 -24.92
N LEU A 29 3.57 -3.55 -24.36
CA LEU A 29 3.37 -3.41 -22.92
C LEU A 29 3.59 -4.74 -22.20
N GLU A 30 3.08 -5.84 -22.75
CA GLU A 30 3.28 -7.20 -22.22
C GLU A 30 4.76 -7.60 -22.26
N LYS A 31 5.47 -7.34 -23.37
CA LYS A 31 6.91 -7.56 -23.48
C LYS A 31 7.72 -6.71 -22.50
N ALA A 32 7.34 -5.46 -22.30
CA ALA A 32 7.98 -4.57 -21.33
C ALA A 32 7.74 -5.06 -19.89
N GLN A 33 6.50 -5.46 -19.57
CA GLN A 33 6.17 -6.08 -18.29
C GLN A 33 6.96 -7.37 -18.08
N GLU A 34 7.11 -8.20 -19.11
CA GLU A 34 7.83 -9.47 -19.10
C GLU A 34 9.34 -9.31 -18.92
N ALA A 35 9.96 -8.37 -19.62
CA ALA A 35 11.36 -8.00 -19.42
C ALA A 35 11.60 -7.45 -18.00
N CYS A 36 10.62 -6.72 -17.47
CA CYS A 36 10.65 -6.17 -16.13
C CYS A 36 10.16 -7.15 -15.05
N ARG A 37 9.54 -8.31 -15.37
CA ARG A 37 8.92 -9.24 -14.39
C ARG A 37 9.87 -9.67 -13.28
N GLN A 38 11.15 -9.80 -13.61
CA GLN A 38 12.23 -10.12 -12.66
C GLN A 38 12.59 -8.97 -11.71
N TYR A 39 12.23 -7.74 -12.06
CA TYR A 39 12.45 -6.50 -11.30
C TYR A 39 11.17 -5.94 -10.67
N VAL A 40 10.00 -6.36 -11.18
CA VAL A 40 8.76 -6.25 -10.45
C VAL A 40 8.83 -7.32 -9.36
N GLN A 41 9.36 -6.96 -8.18
CA GLN A 41 9.12 -7.74 -6.98
C GLN A 41 7.63 -8.09 -6.96
N PRO A 42 7.23 -9.29 -6.51
CA PRO A 42 5.83 -9.63 -6.47
C PRO A 42 5.18 -8.54 -5.61
N ALA A 43 4.35 -7.70 -6.24
CA ALA A 43 3.51 -6.76 -5.51
C ALA A 43 2.53 -7.47 -4.57
N ALA A 44 2.60 -8.81 -4.51
CA ALA A 44 1.87 -9.74 -3.66
C ALA A 44 2.75 -10.67 -2.79
N GLY A 45 4.09 -10.58 -2.80
CA GLY A 45 4.97 -11.57 -2.12
C GLY A 45 5.59 -11.10 -0.80
N ASP A 46 5.76 -9.78 -0.61
CA ASP A 46 6.29 -9.19 0.63
C ASP A 46 5.24 -8.42 1.44
N ARG A 47 3.97 -8.44 1.01
CA ARG A 47 2.88 -7.83 1.77
C ARG A 47 2.50 -8.72 2.95
N PRO A 48 2.34 -8.15 4.16
CA PRO A 48 1.80 -8.88 5.30
C PRO A 48 0.49 -9.57 4.93
N ASN A 49 0.49 -10.91 4.96
CA ASN A 49 -0.66 -11.73 4.60
C ASN A 49 -1.45 -12.07 5.87
N ALA A 50 -2.76 -11.81 5.87
CA ALA A 50 -3.63 -12.10 7.00
C ALA A 50 -3.77 -13.61 7.29
N ASN A 51 -3.43 -14.47 6.32
CA ASN A 51 -3.44 -15.93 6.49
C ASN A 51 -2.18 -16.46 7.19
N ASP A 52 -1.15 -15.64 7.39
CA ASP A 52 0.02 -16.00 8.19
C ASP A 52 -0.26 -15.70 9.67
N PRO A 53 -0.36 -16.72 10.55
CA PRO A 53 -0.65 -16.52 11.96
C PRO A 53 0.40 -15.64 12.66
N SER A 54 1.67 -15.75 12.29
CA SER A 54 2.76 -14.97 12.89
C SER A 54 2.66 -13.49 12.55
N VAL A 55 2.10 -13.18 11.38
CA VAL A 55 1.81 -11.82 10.97
C VAL A 55 0.61 -11.30 11.75
N MET A 56 -0.52 -12.03 11.76
CA MET A 56 -1.71 -11.61 12.50
C MET A 56 -1.47 -11.41 13.99
N ASP A 57 -0.64 -12.25 14.63
CA ASP A 57 -0.25 -12.11 16.04
C ASP A 57 0.45 -10.78 16.31
N LYS A 58 1.28 -10.29 15.38
CA LYS A 58 1.95 -8.98 15.50
C LYS A 58 0.96 -7.82 15.40
N TYR A 59 0.01 -7.92 14.47
CA TYR A 59 -1.05 -6.90 14.35
C TYR A 59 -2.00 -6.91 15.55
N LEU A 60 -2.30 -8.08 16.11
CA LEU A 60 -3.04 -8.22 17.36
C LEU A 60 -2.28 -7.57 18.53
N ALA A 61 -0.98 -7.84 18.66
CA ALA A 61 -0.13 -7.23 19.67
C ALA A 61 -0.07 -5.69 19.53
N TYR A 62 -0.03 -5.19 18.29
CA TYR A 62 -0.14 -3.75 18.03
C TYR A 62 -1.49 -3.19 18.47
N ALA A 63 -2.62 -3.83 18.10
CA ALA A 63 -3.95 -3.39 18.49
C ALA A 63 -4.14 -3.37 20.01
N VAL A 64 -3.63 -4.39 20.72
CA VAL A 64 -3.61 -4.43 22.19
C VAL A 64 -2.82 -3.24 22.76
N CYS A 65 -1.60 -2.99 22.27
CA CYS A 65 -0.78 -1.86 22.70
C CYS A 65 -1.47 -0.51 22.49
N MET A 66 -2.16 -0.34 21.36
CA MET A 66 -2.92 0.87 21.05
C MET A 66 -4.07 1.07 22.04
N ARG A 67 -4.80 0.00 22.38
CA ARG A 67 -5.86 0.01 23.40
C ARG A 67 -5.35 0.36 24.80
N GLU A 68 -4.19 -0.16 25.19
CA GLU A 68 -3.53 0.21 26.46
C GLU A 68 -3.15 1.70 26.52
N ASN A 69 -2.88 2.31 25.37
CA ASN A 69 -2.63 3.75 25.23
C ASN A 69 -3.92 4.56 25.00
N GLY A 70 -5.09 3.92 25.16
CA GLY A 70 -6.42 4.52 25.11
C GLY A 70 -7.03 4.65 23.71
N VAL A 71 -6.35 4.21 22.65
CA VAL A 71 -6.91 4.22 21.29
C VAL A 71 -7.93 3.10 21.14
N ASP A 72 -9.15 3.42 20.71
CA ASP A 72 -10.15 2.40 20.40
C ASP A 72 -9.81 1.76 19.05
N MET A 73 -9.05 0.67 19.13
CA MET A 73 -8.63 -0.15 18.00
C MET A 73 -9.20 -1.57 18.18
N PRO A 74 -10.25 -1.93 17.42
CA PRO A 74 -10.71 -3.31 17.28
C PRO A 74 -9.61 -4.24 16.79
N ASP A 75 -9.81 -5.54 16.97
CA ASP A 75 -8.86 -6.54 16.48
C ASP A 75 -8.80 -6.55 14.93
N PRO A 76 -7.60 -6.76 14.35
CA PRO A 76 -7.41 -6.81 12.91
C PRO A 76 -8.13 -8.02 12.29
N LYS A 77 -8.57 -7.86 11.05
CA LYS A 77 -9.24 -8.90 10.27
C LYS A 77 -8.68 -8.98 8.86
N ALA A 78 -8.84 -10.13 8.23
CA ALA A 78 -8.63 -10.28 6.79
C ALA A 78 -9.82 -9.68 6.03
N ASP A 79 -9.57 -8.93 4.97
CA ASP A 79 -10.60 -8.58 3.99
C ASP A 79 -10.81 -9.71 2.96
N ALA A 80 -11.67 -9.47 1.96
CA ALA A 80 -11.95 -10.43 0.91
C ALA A 80 -10.73 -10.77 0.03
N ASN A 81 -9.72 -9.90 0.02
CA ASN A 81 -8.47 -10.07 -0.73
C ASN A 81 -7.36 -10.71 0.11
N GLY A 82 -7.62 -11.01 1.39
CA GLY A 82 -6.62 -11.52 2.34
C GLY A 82 -5.68 -10.44 2.89
N GLU A 83 -6.02 -9.17 2.72
CA GLU A 83 -5.27 -8.03 3.27
C GLU A 83 -5.66 -7.80 4.73
N ILE A 84 -4.69 -7.35 5.53
CA ILE A 84 -4.90 -7.05 6.96
C ILE A 84 -5.51 -5.66 7.11
N VAL A 85 -6.70 -5.60 7.68
CA VAL A 85 -7.43 -4.36 7.93
C VAL A 85 -7.38 -4.00 9.41
N MET A 86 -6.98 -2.77 9.71
CA MET A 86 -7.01 -2.15 11.03
C MET A 86 -7.95 -0.95 11.03
N ASP A 87 -9.11 -1.09 11.68
CA ASP A 87 -10.16 -0.07 11.70
C ASP A 87 -10.09 0.75 13.02
N SER A 88 -9.25 1.77 13.09
CA SER A 88 -9.22 2.65 14.28
C SER A 88 -10.52 3.45 14.39
N ARG A 89 -11.21 3.36 15.53
CA ARG A 89 -12.37 4.21 15.85
C ARG A 89 -11.97 5.57 16.41
N THR A 90 -10.72 5.68 16.88
CA THR A 90 -10.08 6.97 17.15
C THR A 90 -9.54 7.56 15.85
N ALA A 91 -9.71 8.87 15.65
CA ALA A 91 -9.14 9.56 14.51
C ALA A 91 -7.61 9.38 14.45
N THR A 92 -7.09 8.93 13.30
CA THR A 92 -5.69 8.54 13.11
C THR A 92 -4.72 9.72 13.16
N ASP A 93 -5.20 10.94 12.97
CA ASP A 93 -4.46 12.19 13.09
C ASP A 93 -4.54 12.80 14.50
N SER A 94 -5.32 12.22 15.40
CA SER A 94 -5.45 12.72 16.77
C SER A 94 -4.12 12.61 17.54
N PRO A 95 -3.82 13.55 18.46
CA PRO A 95 -2.62 13.48 19.28
C PRO A 95 -2.51 12.19 20.08
N GLN A 96 -3.66 11.64 20.49
CA GLN A 96 -3.75 10.37 21.18
C GLN A 96 -3.26 9.21 20.30
N TYR A 97 -3.78 9.12 19.07
CA TYR A 97 -3.37 8.07 18.13
C TYR A 97 -1.89 8.19 17.80
N VAL A 98 -1.40 9.38 17.46
CA VAL A 98 0.01 9.61 17.11
C VAL A 98 0.95 9.21 18.26
N LYS A 99 0.60 9.56 19.50
CA LYS A 99 1.36 9.18 20.69
C LYS A 99 1.39 7.67 20.88
N ALA A 100 0.23 7.01 20.80
CA ALA A 100 0.11 5.57 20.94
C ALA A 100 0.87 4.84 19.84
N ASN A 101 0.72 5.28 18.59
CA ASN A 101 1.39 4.67 17.44
C ASN A 101 2.92 4.71 17.60
N LYS A 102 3.48 5.83 18.04
CA LYS A 102 4.93 5.94 18.32
C LYS A 102 5.40 4.97 19.40
N ALA A 103 4.57 4.67 20.39
CA ALA A 103 4.89 3.68 21.42
C ALA A 103 4.77 2.23 20.90
N CYS A 104 3.88 2.00 19.94
CA CYS A 104 3.48 0.66 19.51
C CYS A 104 4.06 0.22 18.14
N GLU A 105 4.64 1.11 17.34
CA GLU A 105 5.10 0.83 15.96
C GLU A 105 6.08 -0.35 15.85
N SER A 106 6.89 -0.56 16.89
CA SER A 106 7.84 -1.68 16.97
C SER A 106 7.18 -3.06 16.96
N LYS A 107 5.86 -3.13 17.18
CA LYS A 107 5.08 -4.37 17.13
C LYS A 107 4.72 -4.79 15.69
N LEU A 108 4.74 -3.86 14.72
CA LEU A 108 4.33 -4.15 13.35
C LEU A 108 5.45 -4.80 12.52
N PRO A 109 5.13 -5.78 11.65
CA PRO A 109 6.09 -6.29 10.67
C PRO A 109 6.43 -5.18 9.66
N GLY A 110 7.72 -4.84 9.53
CA GLY A 110 8.19 -3.72 8.70
C GLY A 110 8.24 -2.35 9.42
N GLY A 111 7.82 -2.28 10.68
CA GLY A 111 7.76 -1.06 11.51
C GLY A 111 9.10 -0.63 12.13
N GLY A 112 10.13 -0.46 11.30
CA GLY A 112 11.36 0.27 11.65
C GLY A 112 11.54 1.48 10.71
N PRO A 113 12.36 2.48 11.08
CA PRO A 113 12.61 3.64 10.21
C PRO A 113 13.27 3.15 8.91
N GLY A 114 12.47 3.01 7.84
CA GLY A 114 12.91 2.49 6.54
C GLY A 114 11.96 1.52 5.81
N GLY A 115 10.72 1.32 6.28
CA GLY A 115 9.74 0.39 5.71
C GLY A 115 8.99 0.83 4.45
N ALA A 116 9.49 1.81 3.69
CA ALA A 116 9.00 2.12 2.36
C ALA A 116 10.16 1.91 1.37
N ARG A 117 10.08 0.86 0.57
CA ARG A 117 10.93 0.68 -0.62
C ARG A 117 10.03 0.30 -1.77
#